data_AF-A0A920SRX9-F1
#
_entry.id   AF-A0A920SRX9-F1
#
_cell.length_a   1.000
_cell.length_b   1.000
_cell.length_c   1.000
_cell.angle_alpha   90.00
_cell.angle_beta   90.00
_cell.angle_gamma   90.00
#
_symmetry.space_group_name_H-M   'P 1'
#
loop_
_entity.id
_entity.type
_entity.pdbx_description
1 polymer ?
#
loop_
_entity_poly.entity_id
_entity_poly.type
_entity_poly.pdbx_seq_one_letter_code
_entity_poly.pdbx_strand_id
1 'polypeptide(L)'
;MGEMAIRSASAHSVVFYLKTGASVEEAGIRAMQDLTDLGGPYVSGMNIVALGQQGRDRAALPARRVVPIFYQTGDMSQHVEEERTFVKGQ
;
A
#
# COMPACT_ATOMS: atom_id res chain seq x y z
N MET A 1 2.59 5.23 13.98
CA MET A 1 2.11 4.73 12.67
C MET A 1 0.76 5.35 12.30
N GLY A 2 -0.31 5.12 13.08
CA GLY A 2 -1.64 5.67 12.76
C GLY A 2 -1.70 7.19 12.58
N GLU A 3 -0.96 7.96 13.40
CA GLU A 3 -0.89 9.43 13.27
C GLU A 3 -0.43 9.88 11.87
N MET A 4 0.57 9.21 11.29
CA MET A 4 1.08 9.58 9.97
C MET A 4 0.17 9.14 8.84
N ALA A 5 -0.54 8.02 9.02
CA ALA A 5 -1.57 7.60 8.07
C ALA A 5 -2.70 8.63 8.00
N ILE A 6 -3.01 9.26 9.14
CA ILE A 6 -3.96 10.38 9.26
C ILE A 6 -3.38 11.64 8.60
N ARG A 7 -2.14 12.02 8.92
CA ARG A 7 -1.49 13.25 8.41
C ARG A 7 -1.27 13.25 6.91
N SER A 8 -0.88 12.11 6.34
CA SER A 8 -0.72 11.94 4.88
C SER A 8 -2.01 11.55 4.17
N ALA A 9 -3.10 11.29 4.91
CA ALA A 9 -4.34 10.75 4.38
C ALA A 9 -4.10 9.56 3.42
N SER A 10 -3.23 8.62 3.80
CA SER A 10 -2.61 7.68 2.83
C SER A 10 -3.63 6.82 2.07
N ALA A 11 -4.71 6.38 2.72
CA ALA A 11 -5.79 5.65 2.04
C ALA A 11 -6.52 6.52 1.00
N HIS A 12 -6.72 7.80 1.31
CA HIS A 12 -7.28 8.76 0.36
C HIS A 12 -6.32 8.99 -0.82
N SER A 13 -5.03 9.19 -0.58
CA SER A 13 -4.02 9.34 -1.64
C SER A 13 -4.04 8.16 -2.61
N VAL A 14 -4.07 6.92 -2.10
CA VAL A 14 -4.18 5.71 -2.95
C VAL A 14 -5.41 5.77 -3.84
N VAL A 15 -6.59 6.02 -3.26
CA VAL A 15 -7.84 6.09 -4.02
C VAL A 15 -7.82 7.26 -5.03
N PHE A 16 -7.21 8.38 -4.67
CA PHE A 16 -7.06 9.53 -5.56
C PHE A 16 -6.22 9.16 -6.78
N TYR A 17 -5.04 8.55 -6.59
CA TYR A 17 -4.19 8.14 -7.71
C TYR A 17 -4.86 7.09 -8.61
N LEU A 18 -5.59 6.14 -8.02
CA LEU A 18 -6.43 5.19 -8.77
C LEU A 18 -7.47 5.90 -9.64
N LYS A 19 -8.16 6.91 -9.09
CA LYS A 19 -9.15 7.72 -9.84
C LYS A 19 -8.52 8.49 -10.99
N THR A 20 -7.24 8.84 -10.89
CA THR A 20 -6.50 9.53 -11.96
C THR A 20 -5.90 8.59 -13.01
N GLY A 21 -6.17 7.29 -12.92
CA GLY A 21 -5.74 6.29 -13.92
C GLY A 21 -4.44 5.56 -13.59
N ALA A 22 -3.87 5.75 -12.40
CA ALA A 22 -2.71 4.97 -11.96
C ALA A 22 -3.06 3.50 -11.74
N SER A 23 -2.08 2.60 -11.91
CA SER A 23 -2.23 1.21 -11.49
C SER A 23 -2.28 1.11 -9.95
N VAL A 24 -2.72 -0.03 -9.40
CA VAL A 24 -2.77 -0.25 -7.95
C VAL A 24 -1.39 -0.17 -7.30
N GLU A 25 -0.37 -0.67 -8.00
CA GLU A 25 1.03 -0.59 -7.56
C GLU A 25 1.52 0.86 -7.58
N GLU A 26 1.31 1.57 -8.69
CA GLU A 26 1.73 2.96 -8.83
C GLU A 26 1.04 3.89 -7.83
N ALA A 27 -0.27 3.72 -7.63
CA ALA A 27 -1.04 4.50 -6.65
C ALA A 27 -0.50 4.33 -5.23
N GLY A 28 -0.12 3.11 -4.86
CA GLY A 28 0.48 2.85 -3.57
C GLY A 28 1.90 3.42 -3.45
N ILE A 29 2.74 3.32 -4.50
CA ILE A 29 4.07 3.92 -4.52
C ILE A 29 3.98 5.44 -4.28
N ARG A 30 3.09 6.11 -5.01
CA ARG A 30 2.89 7.56 -4.87
C ARG A 30 2.39 7.94 -3.47
N ALA A 31 1.49 7.15 -2.88
CA ALA A 31 1.06 7.38 -1.50
C ALA A 31 2.19 7.19 -0.45
N MET A 32 3.14 6.28 -0.70
CA MET A 32 4.35 6.15 0.14
C MET A 32 5.33 7.30 -0.07
N GLN A 33 5.36 7.90 -1.26
CA GLN A 33 6.13 9.12 -1.54
C GLN A 33 5.52 10.33 -0.82
N ASP A 34 4.19 10.52 -0.86
CA ASP A 34 3.49 11.57 -0.11
C ASP A 34 3.85 11.52 1.39
N LEU A 35 3.99 10.31 1.94
CA LEU A 35 4.42 10.10 3.32
C LEU A 35 5.89 10.50 3.55
N THR A 36 6.76 10.23 2.58
CA THR A 36 8.19 10.57 2.63
C THR A 36 8.38 12.09 2.60
N ASP A 37 7.57 12.81 1.83
CA ASP A 37 7.61 14.27 1.71
C ASP A 37 7.22 15.00 3.00
N LEU A 38 6.47 14.35 3.90
CA LEU A 38 6.19 14.88 5.24
C LEU A 38 7.45 14.94 6.14
N GLY A 39 8.52 14.23 5.77
CA GLY A 39 9.79 14.18 6.49
C GLY A 39 9.77 13.40 7.81
N GLY A 40 10.95 13.23 8.40
CA GLY A 40 11.16 12.56 9.69
C GLY A 40 11.36 11.03 9.62
N PRO A 41 11.76 10.37 10.73
CA PRO A 41 12.15 8.96 10.76
C PRO A 41 10.98 7.96 10.63
N TYR A 42 9.83 8.38 10.08
CA TYR A 42 8.54 7.71 10.28
C TYR A 42 8.01 6.92 9.08
N VAL A 43 8.64 7.06 7.91
CA VAL A 43 8.39 6.16 6.75
C VAL A 43 8.57 4.70 7.19
N SER A 44 9.45 4.46 8.15
CA SER A 44 10.05 3.19 8.53
C SER A 44 9.12 2.10 9.10
N GLY A 45 7.81 2.19 8.95
CA GLY A 45 6.92 1.06 9.23
C GLY A 45 5.46 1.32 8.87
N MET A 46 5.22 2.25 7.95
CA MET A 46 3.95 2.32 7.26
C MET A 46 3.84 1.10 6.33
N ASN A 47 2.63 0.55 6.24
CA ASN A 47 2.28 -0.47 5.27
C ASN A 47 0.99 -0.03 4.58
N ILE A 48 0.96 -0.07 3.26
CA ILE A 48 -0.25 0.16 2.46
C ILE A 48 -0.63 -1.14 1.78
N VAL A 49 -1.90 -1.53 1.88
CA VAL A 49 -2.49 -2.60 1.06
C VAL A 49 -3.63 -2.00 0.26
N ALA A 50 -3.64 -2.25 -1.04
CA ALA A 50 -4.60 -1.68 -1.97
C ALA A 50 -5.14 -2.75 -2.93
N LEU A 51 -6.41 -2.61 -3.28
CA LEU A 51 -7.12 -3.47 -4.22
C LEU A 51 -7.73 -2.61 -5.33
N GLY A 52 -7.55 -3.04 -6.57
CA GLY A 52 -8.20 -2.44 -7.73
C GLY A 52 -9.68 -2.78 -7.77
N GLN A 53 -10.44 -2.04 -8.58
CA GLN A 53 -11.91 -2.16 -8.67
C GLN A 53 -12.39 -3.58 -8.96
N GLN A 54 -11.63 -4.35 -9.76
CA GLN A 54 -11.99 -5.73 -10.14
C GLN A 54 -11.44 -6.79 -9.18
N GLY A 55 -10.76 -6.41 -8.10
CA GLY A 55 -10.18 -7.34 -7.12
C GLY A 55 -9.01 -8.21 -7.64
N ARG A 56 -8.65 -8.09 -8.92
CA ARG A 56 -7.52 -8.80 -9.54
C ARG A 56 -6.18 -8.13 -9.24
N ASP A 57 -6.15 -6.80 -9.32
CA ASP A 57 -4.95 -6.00 -9.09
C ASP A 57 -4.82 -5.69 -7.60
N ARG A 58 -3.66 -6.00 -7.02
CA ARG A 58 -3.42 -5.84 -5.59
C ARG A 58 -1.99 -5.40 -5.31
N ALA A 59 -1.82 -4.33 -4.56
CA ALA A 59 -0.51 -3.87 -4.11
C ALA A 59 -0.41 -3.98 -2.59
N ALA A 60 0.79 -4.31 -2.12
CA ALA A 60 1.14 -4.26 -0.71
C ALA A 60 2.55 -3.70 -0.62
N LEU A 61 2.70 -2.60 0.09
CA LEU A 61 3.88 -1.76 0.06
C LEU A 61 4.39 -1.57 1.49
N PRO A 62 5.31 -2.43 1.94
CA PRO A 62 5.88 -2.31 3.27
C PRO A 62 7.15 -1.45 3.27
N ALA A 63 7.31 -0.63 4.30
CA ALA A 63 8.46 0.27 4.39
C ALA A 63 9.77 -0.35 4.92
N ARG A 64 9.73 -1.47 5.66
CA ARG A 64 10.92 -2.01 6.36
C ARG A 64 11.17 -3.50 6.19
N ARG A 65 10.13 -4.31 6.06
CA ARG A 65 10.23 -5.77 5.95
C ARG A 65 9.10 -6.27 5.07
N VAL A 66 9.37 -7.27 4.24
CA VAL A 66 8.30 -8.03 3.61
C VAL A 66 7.55 -8.73 4.75
N VAL A 67 6.40 -8.19 5.13
CA VAL A 67 5.45 -8.87 6.00
C VAL A 67 4.52 -9.62 5.06
N PRO A 68 4.27 -10.91 5.29
CA PRO A 68 3.31 -11.64 4.49
C PRO A 68 1.94 -10.96 4.59
N ILE A 69 1.31 -10.77 3.44
CA ILE A 69 -0.08 -10.35 3.40
C ILE A 69 -0.95 -11.57 3.11
N PHE A 70 -2.07 -11.61 3.80
CA PHE A 70 -3.07 -12.66 3.64
C PHE A 70 -4.22 -12.10 2.80
N TYR A 71 -4.63 -12.85 1.78
CA TYR A 71 -5.84 -12.51 1.03
C TYR A 71 -6.71 -13.74 0.82
N GLN A 72 -8.01 -13.48 0.71
CA GLN A 72 -9.01 -14.48 0.39
C GLN A 72 -10.06 -13.83 -0.52
N THR A 73 -10.55 -14.59 -1.50
CA THR A 73 -11.66 -14.18 -2.37
C THR A 73 -12.87 -15.08 -2.09
N GLY A 74 -14.05 -14.72 -2.62
CA GLY A 74 -15.28 -15.48 -2.38
C GLY A 74 -15.20 -16.95 -2.82
N ASP A 75 -14.36 -17.26 -3.80
CA ASP A 75 -14.20 -18.61 -4.36
C ASP A 75 -13.16 -19.45 -3.60
N MET A 76 -12.49 -18.89 -2.59
CA MET A 76 -11.40 -19.55 -1.86
C MET A 76 -11.90 -20.12 -0.52
N SER A 77 -11.60 -21.40 -0.28
CA SER A 77 -11.92 -22.09 0.98
C SER A 77 -10.92 -21.79 2.12
N GLN A 78 -9.72 -21.29 1.79
CA GLN A 78 -8.68 -20.86 2.73
C GLN A 78 -7.99 -19.60 2.20
N HIS A 79 -7.34 -18.84 3.09
CA HIS A 79 -6.53 -17.69 2.71
C HIS A 79 -5.22 -18.13 2.04
N VAL A 80 -4.65 -17.25 1.21
CA VAL A 80 -3.31 -17.42 0.64
C VAL A 80 -2.37 -16.41 1.29
N GLU A 81 -1.15 -16.86 1.54
CA GLU A 81 -0.01 -16.05 2.00
C GLU A 81 0.89 -15.72 0.80
N GLU A 82 1.23 -14.45 0.61
CA GLU A 82 2.01 -13.98 -0.55
C GLU A 82 3.15 -13.03 -0.10
N GLU A 83 4.40 -13.32 -0.51
CA GLU A 83 5.56 -12.44 -0.34
C GLU A 83 5.62 -11.37 -1.46
N ARG A 84 6.15 -10.17 -1.17
CA ARG A 84 5.85 -8.94 -1.95
C ARG A 84 7.07 -8.14 -2.42
N THR A 85 6.83 -7.35 -3.48
CA THR A 85 7.75 -6.35 -4.07
C THR A 85 8.09 -5.24 -3.08
N PHE A 86 9.38 -5.08 -2.79
CA PHE A 86 9.90 -4.02 -1.90
C PHE A 86 10.17 -2.74 -2.69
N VAL A 87 9.61 -1.61 -2.25
CA VAL A 87 9.97 -0.29 -2.77
C VAL A 87 11.00 0.31 -1.83
N LYS A 88 12.26 0.37 -2.28
CA LYS A 88 13.32 1.09 -1.55
C LYS A 88 12.94 2.57 -1.49
N GLY A 89 12.66 3.08 -0.29
CA GLY A 89 12.73 4.52 -0.04
C GLY A 89 14.16 5.00 -0.33
N GLN A 90 14.29 5.99 -1.22
CA GLN A 90 15.55 6.69 -1.47
C GLN A 90 15.84 7.68 -0.35
#